data_AF-A0A7W1L8I1-F1
#
_entry.id   AF-A0A7W1L8I1-F1
#
_cell.length_a   1.000
_cell.length_b   1.000
_cell.length_c   1.000
_cell.angle_alpha   90.00
_cell.angle_beta   90.00
_cell.angle_gamma   90.00
#
_symmetry.space_group_name_H-M   'P 1'
#
loop_
_entity.id
_entity.type
_entity.pdbx_description
1 polymer ?
#
loop_
_entity_poly.entity_id
_entity_poly.type
_entity_poly.pdbx_seq_one_letter_code
_entity_poly.pdbx_strand_id
1 'polypeptide(L)'
;MKVDLGADITDIVIETIEGVIAQNDGATIEEINDKLIITGLEMGFLDLLSEKYQDFTPFLVANFDYDEKTQKYHLKKNTKFKARIDIQLRVRYFLIAYLRRMEHENYYPNFDEVVFHIMPLLKNGVTPEQQTILNVLETIAERVDDGCWKLSKTGQQHLFDKF
;
A
#
# COMPACT_ATOMS: atom_id res chain seq x y z
N MET A 1 -14.93 21.51 10.94
CA MET A 1 -13.74 22.25 11.43
C MET A 1 -12.53 21.55 10.85
N LYS A 2 -11.69 22.22 10.05
CA LYS A 2 -10.44 21.63 9.53
C LYS A 2 -9.39 21.80 10.62
N VAL A 3 -8.99 20.71 11.24
CA VAL A 3 -7.93 20.70 12.25
C VAL A 3 -6.61 20.46 11.51
N ASP A 4 -5.71 21.43 11.56
CA ASP A 4 -4.38 21.34 10.95
C ASP A 4 -3.39 20.89 12.04
N LEU A 5 -2.75 19.73 11.88
CA LEU A 5 -1.72 19.20 12.80
C LEU A 5 -0.43 20.04 12.78
N GLY A 6 -0.28 20.96 11.82
CA GLY A 6 1.01 21.39 11.31
C GLY A 6 1.36 20.49 10.11
N ALA A 7 1.82 21.10 9.00
CA ALA A 7 2.08 20.39 7.75
C ALA A 7 3.02 19.17 7.95
N ASP A 8 4.08 19.35 8.73
CA ASP A 8 5.09 18.32 8.98
C ASP A 8 4.51 17.07 9.68
N ILE A 9 3.63 17.24 10.67
CA ILE A 9 3.01 16.11 11.40
C ILE A 9 1.99 15.42 10.53
N THR A 10 1.22 16.17 9.72
CA THR A 10 0.27 15.58 8.78
C THR A 10 1.00 14.70 7.77
N ASP A 11 2.14 15.14 7.26
CA ASP A 11 2.96 14.37 6.34
C ASP A 11 3.51 13.10 7.01
N ILE A 12 4.05 13.20 8.23
CA ILE A 12 4.51 12.03 9.01
C ILE A 12 3.38 11.01 9.18
N VAL A 13 2.18 11.46 9.54
CA VAL A 13 1.00 10.61 9.72
C VAL A 13 0.61 9.92 8.42
N ILE A 14 0.52 10.66 7.30
CA ILE A 14 0.21 10.07 5.99
C ILE A 14 1.27 9.05 5.59
N GLU A 15 2.55 9.39 5.73
CA GLU A 15 3.66 8.52 5.37
C GLU A 15 3.65 7.23 6.21
N THR A 16 3.30 7.34 7.49
CA THR A 16 3.18 6.19 8.40
C THR A 16 2.07 5.25 7.95
N ILE A 17 0.88 5.80 7.65
CA ILE A 17 -0.27 5.02 7.17
C ILE A 17 0.05 4.35 5.83
N GLU A 18 0.66 5.08 4.91
CA GLU A 18 1.12 4.55 3.63
C GLU A 18 2.11 3.40 3.80
N GLY A 19 3.00 3.49 4.79
CA GLY A 19 3.92 2.41 5.16
C GLY A 19 3.19 1.13 5.59
N VAL A 20 2.21 1.25 6.48
CA VAL A 20 1.40 0.10 6.95
C VAL A 20 0.60 -0.50 5.80
N ILE A 21 -0.04 0.33 4.96
CA ILE A 21 -0.79 -0.12 3.78
C ILE A 21 0.12 -0.88 2.82
N ALA A 22 1.34 -0.41 2.58
CA ALA A 22 2.27 -1.10 1.69
C ALA A 22 2.71 -2.45 2.25
N GLN A 23 3.01 -2.51 3.56
CA GLN A 23 3.45 -3.73 4.27
C GLN A 23 2.38 -4.82 4.25
N ASN A 24 1.15 -4.46 4.63
CA ASN A 24 0.06 -5.41 4.86
C ASN A 24 -0.87 -5.58 3.66
N ASP A 25 -0.57 -4.87 2.56
CA ASP A 25 -1.39 -4.81 1.36
C ASP A 25 -2.84 -4.42 1.69
N GLY A 26 -2.95 -3.18 2.14
CA GLY A 26 -4.10 -2.62 2.84
C GLY A 26 -3.96 -2.74 4.35
N ALA A 27 -4.56 -1.80 5.09
CA ALA A 27 -4.44 -1.73 6.54
C ALA A 27 -5.78 -1.54 7.24
N THR A 28 -6.01 -2.24 8.36
CA THR A 28 -7.20 -1.97 9.19
C THR A 28 -7.03 -0.70 10.02
N ILE A 29 -8.12 -0.21 10.62
CA ILE A 29 -8.04 0.95 11.52
C ILE A 29 -7.18 0.66 12.76
N GLU A 30 -7.21 -0.58 13.25
CA GLU A 30 -6.40 -1.03 14.38
C GLU A 30 -4.92 -1.04 14.03
N GLU A 31 -4.52 -1.64 12.90
CA GLU A 31 -3.12 -1.68 12.45
C GLU A 31 -2.56 -0.26 12.25
N ILE A 32 -3.38 0.65 11.72
CA ILE A 32 -3.04 2.07 11.57
C ILE A 32 -2.86 2.74 12.93
N ASN A 33 -3.83 2.57 13.84
CA ASN A 33 -3.80 3.18 15.17
C ASN A 33 -2.58 2.70 15.97
N ASP A 34 -2.31 1.40 15.99
CA ASP A 34 -1.16 0.82 16.68
C ASP A 34 0.14 1.43 16.18
N LYS A 35 0.30 1.55 14.85
CA LYS A 35 1.51 2.14 14.27
C LYS A 35 1.63 3.63 14.57
N LEU A 36 0.54 4.38 14.48
CA LEU A 36 0.52 5.81 14.78
C LEU A 36 0.81 6.11 16.25
N ILE A 37 0.35 5.27 17.18
CA ILE A 37 0.67 5.41 18.61
C ILE A 37 2.18 5.22 18.83
N ILE A 38 2.76 4.16 18.25
CA ILE A 38 4.21 3.89 18.36
C ILE A 38 5.00 5.07 17.80
N THR A 39 4.71 5.49 16.56
CA THR A 39 5.42 6.60 15.92
C THR A 39 5.19 7.93 16.63
N GLY A 40 3.99 8.18 17.14
CA GLY A 40 3.65 9.34 17.95
C GLY A 40 4.44 9.42 19.25
N LEU A 41 4.66 8.29 19.92
CA LEU A 41 5.52 8.21 21.10
C LEU A 41 6.99 8.46 20.76
N GLU A 42 7.51 7.78 19.72
CA GLU A 42 8.92 7.87 19.30
C GLU A 42 9.32 9.29 18.87
N MET A 43 8.42 10.01 18.22
CA MET A 43 8.66 11.36 17.69
C MET A 43 8.08 12.47 18.58
N GLY A 44 7.48 12.13 19.73
CA GLY A 44 7.00 13.10 20.72
C GLY A 44 5.76 13.90 20.29
N PHE A 45 4.88 13.34 19.46
CA PHE A 45 3.64 13.98 19.00
C PHE A 45 2.36 13.23 19.38
N LEU A 46 2.43 12.22 20.26
CA LEU A 46 1.26 11.44 20.69
C LEU A 46 0.16 12.32 21.29
N ASP A 47 0.52 13.30 22.12
CA ASP A 47 -0.44 14.21 22.76
C ASP A 47 -1.23 14.99 21.68
N LEU A 48 -0.55 15.41 20.61
CA LEU A 48 -1.15 16.12 19.49
C LEU A 48 -2.10 15.24 18.67
N LEU A 49 -1.77 13.96 18.49
CA LEU A 49 -2.70 13.00 17.86
C LEU A 49 -3.96 12.86 18.71
N SER A 50 -3.78 12.69 20.02
CA SER A 50 -4.85 12.43 20.98
C SER A 50 -5.79 13.63 21.13
N GLU A 51 -5.26 14.86 21.13
CA GLU A 51 -6.06 16.08 21.20
C GLU A 51 -6.85 16.35 19.91
N LYS A 52 -6.25 16.07 18.75
CA LYS A 52 -6.82 16.45 17.45
C LYS A 52 -7.75 15.41 16.86
N TYR A 53 -7.61 14.15 17.26
CA TYR A 53 -8.42 13.05 16.73
C TYR A 53 -8.97 12.19 17.86
N GLN A 54 -10.18 12.52 18.32
CA GLN A 54 -11.00 11.56 19.07
C GLN A 54 -11.52 10.44 18.15
N ASP A 55 -11.73 10.75 16.87
CA ASP A 55 -12.06 9.80 15.82
C ASP A 55 -11.20 10.10 14.58
N PHE A 56 -10.37 9.13 14.21
CA PHE A 56 -9.42 9.24 13.10
C PHE A 56 -10.07 8.86 11.74
N THR A 57 -11.27 8.27 11.76
CA THR A 57 -12.00 7.80 10.57
C THR A 57 -12.19 8.87 9.50
N PRO A 58 -12.62 10.12 9.83
CA PRO A 58 -12.81 11.15 8.81
C PRO A 58 -11.52 11.52 8.07
N PHE A 59 -10.37 11.45 8.74
CA PHE A 59 -9.07 11.70 8.13
C PHE A 59 -8.70 10.57 7.17
N LEU A 60 -8.94 9.32 7.56
CA LEU A 60 -8.67 8.15 6.72
C LEU A 60 -9.51 8.17 5.45
N VAL A 61 -10.83 8.37 5.55
CA VAL A 61 -11.74 8.44 4.41
C VAL A 61 -11.39 9.59 3.46
N ALA A 62 -10.89 10.72 3.98
CA ALA A 62 -10.46 11.85 3.16
C ALA A 62 -9.22 11.53 2.32
N ASN A 63 -8.30 10.69 2.82
CA ASN A 63 -6.99 10.47 2.20
C ASN A 63 -6.84 9.11 1.51
N PHE A 64 -7.61 8.10 1.91
CA PHE A 64 -7.49 6.70 1.48
C PHE A 64 -8.83 6.15 0.99
N ASP A 65 -8.80 5.03 0.25
CA ASP A 65 -9.99 4.29 -0.17
C ASP A 65 -10.25 3.15 0.81
N TYR A 66 -11.46 3.08 1.37
CA TYR A 66 -11.89 2.00 2.26
C TYR A 66 -12.57 0.88 1.47
N ASP A 67 -12.10 -0.35 1.63
CA ASP A 67 -12.76 -1.54 1.09
C ASP A 67 -13.66 -2.17 2.17
N GLU A 68 -14.98 -2.04 2.01
CA GLU A 68 -15.96 -2.57 2.94
C GLU A 68 -15.90 -4.11 3.10
N LYS A 69 -15.40 -4.84 2.09
CA LYS A 69 -15.36 -6.31 2.15
C LYS A 69 -14.21 -6.81 3.01
N THR A 70 -13.05 -6.19 2.88
CA THR A 70 -11.83 -6.55 3.63
C THR A 70 -11.66 -5.73 4.90
N GLN A 71 -12.44 -4.66 5.05
CA GLN A 71 -12.34 -3.65 6.11
C GLN A 71 -10.96 -2.99 6.17
N LYS A 72 -10.28 -2.91 5.03
CA LYS A 72 -8.94 -2.33 4.89
C LYS A 72 -8.98 -1.02 4.13
N TYR A 73 -8.13 -0.10 4.55
CA TYR A 73 -7.78 1.10 3.81
C TYR A 73 -6.67 0.79 2.81
N HIS A 74 -6.82 1.31 1.61
CA HIS A 74 -5.87 1.23 0.51
C HIS A 74 -5.55 2.63 -0.02
N LEU A 75 -4.46 2.74 -0.78
CA LEU A 75 -4.24 3.92 -1.60
C LEU A 75 -5.42 4.14 -2.54
N LYS A 76 -5.74 5.41 -2.77
CA LYS A 76 -6.75 5.79 -3.76
C LYS A 76 -6.35 5.33 -5.15
N LYS A 77 -7.34 5.05 -6.00
CA LYS A 77 -7.07 4.68 -7.40
C LYS A 77 -6.18 5.71 -8.09
N ASN A 78 -5.18 5.22 -8.83
CA ASN A 78 -4.22 6.02 -9.60
C ASN A 78 -3.38 7.02 -8.77
N THR A 79 -3.24 6.81 -7.46
CA THR A 79 -2.31 7.58 -6.64
C THR A 79 -0.99 6.85 -6.43
N LYS A 80 0.04 7.62 -6.14
CA LYS A 80 1.36 7.12 -5.77
C LYS A 80 1.52 7.25 -4.26
N PHE A 81 2.39 6.44 -3.69
CA PHE A 81 2.90 6.70 -2.35
C PHE A 81 3.59 8.07 -2.33
N LYS A 82 3.32 8.87 -1.30
CA LYS A 82 4.13 10.03 -0.92
C LYS A 82 5.36 9.58 -0.15
N ALA A 83 5.19 8.60 0.73
CA ALA A 83 6.24 8.01 1.54
C ALA A 83 7.35 7.39 0.69
N ARG A 84 8.57 7.45 1.22
CA ARG A 84 9.70 6.69 0.69
C ARG A 84 9.58 5.22 1.11
N ILE A 85 8.78 4.47 0.37
CA ILE A 85 8.64 3.03 0.53
C ILE A 85 9.73 2.31 -0.26
N ASP A 86 10.28 1.23 0.32
CA ASP A 86 11.21 0.33 -0.37
C ASP A 86 10.64 -0.09 -1.75
N ILE A 87 11.53 -0.18 -2.74
CA ILE A 87 11.10 -0.39 -4.12
C ILE A 87 10.42 -1.75 -4.30
N GLN A 88 10.89 -2.81 -3.64
CA GLN A 88 10.30 -4.14 -3.74
C GLN A 88 8.91 -4.14 -3.11
N LEU A 89 8.76 -3.51 -1.94
CA LEU A 89 7.48 -3.44 -1.25
C LEU A 89 6.45 -2.64 -2.06
N ARG A 90 6.87 -1.52 -2.65
CA ARG A 90 6.03 -0.69 -3.52
C ARG A 90 5.57 -1.44 -4.77
N VAL A 91 6.49 -2.15 -5.42
CA VAL A 91 6.22 -3.01 -6.57
C VAL A 91 5.21 -4.08 -6.18
N ARG A 92 5.44 -4.78 -5.07
CA ARG A 92 4.56 -5.83 -4.56
C ARG A 92 3.13 -5.30 -4.35
N TYR A 93 2.98 -4.17 -3.66
CA TYR A 93 1.67 -3.56 -3.42
C TYR A 93 0.90 -3.32 -4.72
N PHE A 94 1.51 -2.63 -5.69
CA PHE A 94 0.81 -2.31 -6.93
C PHE A 94 0.55 -3.54 -7.80
N LEU A 95 1.42 -4.54 -7.79
CA LEU A 95 1.19 -5.81 -8.46
C LEU A 95 -0.02 -6.54 -7.87
N ILE A 96 -0.10 -6.66 -6.54
CA ILE A 96 -1.23 -7.34 -5.89
C ILE A 96 -2.53 -6.59 -6.19
N ALA A 97 -2.55 -5.27 -6.01
CA ALA A 97 -3.72 -4.45 -6.29
C ALA A 97 -4.19 -4.58 -7.75
N TYR A 98 -3.26 -4.59 -8.71
CA TYR A 98 -3.58 -4.76 -10.12
C TYR A 98 -4.12 -6.17 -10.43
N LEU A 99 -3.42 -7.22 -10.00
CA LEU A 99 -3.82 -8.59 -10.31
C LEU A 99 -5.15 -8.99 -9.64
N ARG A 100 -5.43 -8.51 -8.41
CA ARG A 100 -6.75 -8.71 -7.77
C ARG A 100 -7.86 -8.10 -8.60
N ARG A 101 -7.64 -6.89 -9.11
CA ARG A 101 -8.60 -6.22 -9.97
C ARG A 101 -8.83 -7.01 -11.26
N MET A 102 -7.76 -7.48 -11.90
CA MET A 102 -7.87 -8.29 -13.12
C MET A 102 -8.59 -9.63 -12.87
N GLU A 103 -8.35 -10.27 -11.72
CA GLU A 103 -9.07 -11.48 -11.33
C GLU A 103 -10.57 -11.24 -11.15
N HIS A 104 -10.98 -10.09 -10.57
CA HIS A 104 -12.39 -9.69 -10.51
C HIS A 104 -13.01 -9.43 -11.89
N GLU A 105 -12.20 -9.01 -12.86
CA GLU A 105 -12.59 -8.83 -14.26
C GLU A 105 -12.51 -10.15 -15.07
N ASN A 106 -12.18 -11.28 -14.45
CA ASN A 106 -11.94 -12.59 -15.07
C ASN A 106 -10.89 -12.55 -16.19
N TYR A 107 -9.83 -11.76 -15.98
CA TYR A 107 -8.77 -11.53 -16.94
C TYR A 107 -7.40 -11.82 -16.32
N TYR A 108 -6.49 -12.41 -17.11
CA TYR A 108 -5.12 -12.70 -16.70
C TYR A 108 -4.15 -11.95 -17.62
N PRO A 109 -3.49 -10.89 -17.11
CA PRO A 109 -2.62 -10.06 -17.94
C PRO A 109 -1.28 -10.76 -18.21
N ASN A 110 -0.69 -10.46 -19.36
CA ASN A 110 0.71 -10.78 -19.64
C ASN A 110 1.65 -9.77 -18.94
N PHE A 111 2.96 -10.04 -18.97
CA PHE A 111 3.94 -9.20 -18.28
C PHE A 111 4.00 -7.76 -18.83
N ASP A 112 3.88 -7.56 -20.14
CA ASP A 112 3.93 -6.23 -20.75
C ASP A 112 2.75 -5.36 -20.31
N GLU A 113 1.55 -5.95 -20.20
CA GLU A 113 0.35 -5.29 -19.68
C GLU A 113 0.52 -4.93 -18.20
N VAL A 114 1.05 -5.85 -17.38
CA VAL A 114 1.38 -5.58 -15.97
C VAL A 114 2.30 -4.37 -15.86
N VAL A 115 3.42 -4.37 -16.60
CA VAL A 115 4.39 -3.27 -16.59
C VAL A 115 3.76 -1.97 -17.05
N PHE A 116 2.99 -1.99 -18.15
CA PHE A 116 2.30 -0.82 -18.69
C PHE A 116 1.39 -0.16 -17.65
N HIS A 117 0.66 -0.97 -16.87
CA HIS A 117 -0.28 -0.47 -15.88
C HIS A 117 0.37 0.03 -14.59
N ILE A 118 1.37 -0.68 -14.04
CA ILE A 118 1.92 -0.34 -12.72
C ILE A 118 3.07 0.67 -12.80
N MET A 119 3.85 0.69 -13.89
CA MET A 119 5.05 1.53 -14.03
C MET A 119 4.78 3.04 -13.79
N PRO A 120 3.66 3.63 -14.28
CA PRO A 120 3.34 5.03 -13.98
C PRO A 120 3.20 5.32 -12.49
N LEU A 121 2.68 4.37 -11.71
CA LEU A 121 2.43 4.49 -10.27
C LEU A 121 3.71 4.32 -9.44
N LEU A 122 4.67 3.54 -9.95
CA LEU A 122 5.94 3.26 -9.29
C LEU A 122 6.93 4.43 -9.36
N LYS A 123 6.79 5.30 -10.38
CA LYS A 123 7.63 6.50 -10.58
C LYS A 123 7.41 7.52 -9.45
N ASN A 124 8.08 7.29 -8.32
CA ASN A 124 8.20 8.21 -7.20
C ASN A 124 9.69 8.35 -6.86
N GLY A 125 10.38 9.28 -7.53
CA GLY A 125 11.82 9.58 -7.39
C GLY A 125 12.78 8.57 -8.04
N VAL A 126 12.46 7.27 -8.00
CA VAL A 126 13.22 6.19 -8.64
C VAL A 126 12.28 5.36 -9.51
N THR A 127 12.70 5.03 -10.73
CA THR A 127 11.94 4.13 -11.62
C THR A 127 12.51 2.71 -11.46
N PRO A 128 11.72 1.72 -11.07
CA PRO A 128 12.19 0.34 -10.97
C PRO A 128 12.51 -0.22 -12.36
N GLU A 129 13.49 -1.12 -12.40
CA GLU A 129 13.77 -1.91 -13.58
C GLU A 129 12.66 -2.96 -13.80
N GLN A 130 12.41 -3.33 -15.05
CA GLN A 130 11.45 -4.39 -15.35
C GLN A 130 11.85 -5.72 -14.68
N GLN A 131 13.16 -6.00 -14.54
CA GLN A 131 13.63 -7.18 -13.82
C GLN A 131 13.22 -7.18 -12.34
N THR A 132 13.22 -6.02 -11.68
CA THR A 132 12.70 -5.89 -10.31
C THR A 132 11.23 -6.25 -10.25
N ILE A 133 10.43 -5.75 -11.20
CA ILE A 133 9.00 -6.06 -11.30
C ILE A 133 8.78 -7.55 -11.53
N LEU A 134 9.51 -8.16 -12.46
CA LEU A 134 9.41 -9.58 -12.77
C LEU A 134 9.77 -10.45 -11.56
N ASN A 135 10.87 -10.13 -10.87
CA ASN A 135 11.29 -10.88 -9.69
C ASN A 135 10.21 -10.85 -8.60
N VAL A 136 9.61 -9.69 -8.32
CA VAL A 136 8.53 -9.60 -7.32
C VAL A 136 7.29 -10.34 -7.81
N LEU A 137 6.90 -10.18 -9.08
CA LEU A 137 5.76 -10.87 -9.66
C LEU A 137 5.88 -12.40 -9.50
N GLU A 138 7.07 -12.95 -9.78
CA GLU A 138 7.38 -14.37 -9.59
C GLU A 138 7.27 -14.85 -8.13
N THR A 139 7.36 -13.96 -7.15
CA THR A 139 7.18 -14.32 -5.74
C THR A 139 5.71 -14.36 -5.29
N ILE A 140 4.82 -13.60 -5.94
CA ILE A 140 3.42 -13.42 -5.50
C ILE A 140 2.38 -14.00 -6.46
N ALA A 141 2.79 -14.31 -7.69
CA ALA A 141 1.92 -14.74 -8.77
C ALA A 141 2.44 -16.03 -9.41
N GLU A 142 1.53 -16.78 -10.00
CA GLU A 142 1.81 -17.97 -10.79
C GLU A 142 1.47 -17.71 -12.26
N ARG A 143 2.22 -18.36 -13.15
CA ARG A 143 1.95 -18.33 -14.59
C ARG A 143 0.76 -19.23 -14.90
N VAL A 144 -0.18 -18.71 -15.67
CA VAL A 144 -1.24 -19.50 -16.32
C VAL A 144 -0.87 -19.72 -17.79
N ASP A 145 -1.68 -20.50 -18.51
CA ASP A 145 -1.47 -20.77 -19.94
C ASP A 145 -1.21 -19.47 -20.72
N ASP A 146 -0.36 -19.55 -21.74
CA ASP A 146 0.06 -18.44 -22.62
C ASP A 146 0.91 -17.33 -21.96
N GLY A 147 1.53 -17.59 -20.80
CA GLY A 147 2.47 -16.65 -20.18
C GLY A 147 1.81 -15.48 -19.45
N CYS A 148 0.50 -15.59 -19.21
CA CYS A 148 -0.26 -14.67 -18.39
C CYS A 148 -0.08 -14.95 -16.89
N TRP A 149 -0.47 -13.99 -16.05
CA TRP A 149 -0.24 -14.04 -14.61
C TRP A 149 -1.52 -13.99 -13.80
N LYS A 150 -1.51 -14.75 -12.70
CA LYS A 150 -2.56 -14.77 -11.69
C LYS A 150 -1.95 -14.76 -10.30
N LEU A 151 -2.60 -14.13 -9.32
CA LEU A 151 -2.15 -14.22 -7.93
C LEU A 151 -2.09 -15.67 -7.45
N SER A 152 -0.97 -16.03 -6.83
CA SER A 152 -0.83 -17.36 -6.24
C SER A 152 -1.71 -17.48 -5.00
N LYS A 153 -2.38 -18.62 -4.84
CA LYS A 153 -3.19 -18.93 -3.66
C LYS A 153 -2.34 -19.22 -2.41
N THR A 154 -1.04 -19.46 -2.58
CA THR A 154 -0.15 -19.98 -1.51
C THR A 154 0.94 -18.98 -1.09
N GLY A 155 1.21 -17.95 -1.89
CA GLY A 155 2.38 -17.07 -1.74
C GLY A 155 2.23 -15.83 -0.87
N GLN A 156 1.06 -15.58 -0.26
CA GLN A 156 0.79 -14.29 0.40
C GLN A 156 1.34 -14.18 1.84
N GLN A 157 1.88 -15.25 2.45
CA GLN A 157 2.14 -15.30 3.91
C GLN A 157 3.62 -15.26 4.37
N HIS A 158 4.65 -15.33 3.52
CA HIS A 158 5.99 -15.75 4.02
C HIS A 158 7.21 -14.90 3.63
N LEU A 159 7.12 -13.57 3.51
CA LEU A 159 8.32 -12.76 3.19
C LEU A 159 8.88 -11.86 4.29
N PHE A 160 8.21 -11.69 5.44
CA PHE A 160 8.69 -10.80 6.51
C PHE A 160 9.11 -11.47 7.82
N ASP A 161 9.25 -12.80 7.87
CA ASP A 161 9.84 -13.51 9.02
C ASP A 161 11.38 -13.38 9.13
N LYS A 162 11.98 -12.41 8.44
CA LYS A 162 13.44 -12.23 8.41
C LYS A 162 13.87 -10.76 8.50
N PHE A 163 13.39 -10.01 9.48
CA PHE A 163 14.11 -8.84 10.01
C PHE A 163 13.84 -8.68 11.51
#